data_AF-A0A840WFZ5-F1
#
_entry.id   AF-A0A840WFZ5-F1
#
_cell.length_a   1.000
_cell.length_b   1.000
_cell.length_c   1.000
_cell.angle_alpha   90.00
_cell.angle_beta   90.00
_cell.angle_gamma   90.00
#
_symmetry.space_group_name_H-M   'P 1'
#
loop_
_entity.id
_entity.type
_entity.pdbx_description
1 polymer ?
#
loop_
_entity_poly.entity_id
_entity_poly.type
_entity_poly.pdbx_seq_one_letter_code
_entity_poly.pdbx_strand_id
1 'polypeptide(L)'
;MSRILMRAGRSPFETAAPTDILQRGLIAGNTGNLLFSDAIWKFLSTPGNQITPNRYRARAEEADRINDEYDLFVIPLANALRPNFRGQLNQLSALVEKLDIPVVVFGVGTQAGMDGGTGHLAPIEADVRRFCSAVLDRSPSIGVRGEITEKYLKGLGFNDVEIIGCPSMFTHGRHLEVRKDPAGLSTTSRIAVNISYESGNIPGSDLDSESLNRLMDAALDRYPDLVYLGQERRDLELLHWGDLSVENQERSPAPLVRSHRLLTEDRTRLYLDTPRWIEALRDRDFAFGTRIHGNVAALLAGTPAVVLCHDSRTLELCRYFDIPHRLVSDLPSDGDLSLLPERLYEEADFTAMHTGHGERFDRLVSFMDRHGLEHVHGPDGDGGTAFEKELKGVRHHPGVTAWRGGDDGDLGYRLVWLRQENARVKSRLSDTEKKARDLHKAAELHSKRNAELTAALKKADKRLANLEKQVRSTPYMRLRRLAGKILRRLGLRR
;
A
#
# COMPACT_ATOMS: atom_id res chain seq x y z
N MET A 1 -26.18 -17.32 13.21
CA MET A 1 -25.31 -16.18 12.90
C MET A 1 -24.15 -16.71 12.07
N SER A 2 -23.84 -16.09 10.93
CA SER A 2 -22.65 -16.37 10.12
C SER A 2 -21.41 -15.79 10.79
N ARG A 3 -20.36 -16.60 10.92
CA ARG A 3 -19.08 -16.23 11.53
C ARG A 3 -18.13 -15.78 10.44
N ILE A 4 -17.90 -14.47 10.35
CA ILE A 4 -17.11 -13.84 9.30
C ILE A 4 -15.71 -13.54 9.83
N LEU A 5 -14.69 -14.14 9.22
CA LEU A 5 -13.32 -13.68 9.38
C LEU A 5 -13.10 -12.51 8.42
N MET A 6 -12.53 -11.41 8.87
CA MET A 6 -12.29 -10.24 8.03
C MET A 6 -10.84 -9.80 8.08
N ARG A 7 -10.25 -9.51 6.91
CA ARG A 7 -8.92 -8.90 6.82
C ARG A 7 -8.97 -7.43 7.28
N ALA A 8 -8.80 -7.21 8.58
CA ALA A 8 -8.76 -5.90 9.21
C ALA A 8 -7.81 -5.92 10.42
N GLY A 9 -7.33 -4.74 10.81
CA GLY A 9 -6.45 -4.60 11.99
C GLY A 9 -7.22 -4.73 13.30
N ARG A 10 -8.46 -4.24 13.36
CA ARG A 10 -9.33 -4.28 14.54
C ARG A 10 -10.79 -4.11 14.17
N SER A 11 -11.67 -4.33 15.13
CA SER A 11 -13.08 -3.92 15.03
C SER A 11 -13.17 -2.38 15.11
N PRO A 12 -14.08 -1.73 14.37
CA PRO A 12 -14.38 -0.30 14.53
C PRO A 12 -14.85 0.07 15.95
N PHE A 13 -15.33 -0.92 16.72
CA PHE A 13 -15.79 -0.74 18.10
C PHE A 13 -14.66 -0.87 19.15
N GLU A 14 -13.49 -1.36 18.76
CA GLU A 14 -12.33 -1.49 19.64
C GLU A 14 -11.43 -0.26 19.47
N THR A 15 -11.23 0.53 20.53
CA THR A 15 -10.31 1.68 20.53
C THR A 15 -8.86 1.22 20.75
N ALA A 16 -7.89 1.86 20.10
CA ALA A 16 -6.47 1.54 20.25
C ALA A 16 -5.65 2.81 20.54
N ALA A 17 -4.74 2.72 21.52
CA ALA A 17 -3.78 3.77 21.78
C ALA A 17 -2.74 3.87 20.64
N PRO A 18 -2.07 5.03 20.46
CA PRO A 18 -0.97 5.17 19.50
C PRO A 18 0.07 4.05 19.59
N THR A 19 0.41 3.66 20.81
CA THR A 19 1.34 2.57 21.14
C THR A 19 0.88 1.22 20.59
N ASP A 20 -0.40 0.86 20.75
CA ASP A 20 -0.97 -0.39 20.23
C ASP A 20 -0.97 -0.42 18.70
N ILE A 21 -1.34 0.70 18.06
CA ILE A 21 -1.31 0.83 16.60
C ILE A 21 0.11 0.59 16.07
N LEU A 22 1.11 1.20 16.71
CA LEU A 22 2.52 1.09 16.34
C LEU A 22 3.09 -0.30 16.63
N GLN A 23 2.75 -0.94 17.74
CA GLN A 23 3.33 -2.23 18.08
C GLN A 23 2.68 -3.40 17.35
N ARG A 24 1.36 -3.35 17.17
CA ARG A 24 0.58 -4.46 16.59
C ARG A 24 0.29 -4.26 15.11
N GLY A 25 0.62 -3.10 14.54
CA GLY A 25 0.45 -2.83 13.11
C GLY A 25 -1.02 -2.71 12.68
N LEU A 26 -1.89 -2.18 13.54
CA LEU A 26 -3.34 -2.20 13.38
C LEU A 26 -3.87 -1.33 12.22
N ILE A 27 -3.01 -0.56 11.55
CA ILE A 27 -3.33 0.23 10.35
C ILE A 27 -2.67 -0.31 9.07
N ALA A 28 -1.94 -1.43 9.13
CA ALA A 28 -1.16 -1.96 8.01
C ALA A 28 -0.30 -0.89 7.29
N GLY A 29 0.29 0.02 8.06
CA GLY A 29 1.15 1.11 7.58
C GLY A 29 0.46 2.43 7.24
N ASN A 30 -0.88 2.46 7.10
CA ASN A 30 -1.60 3.67 6.68
C ASN A 30 -3.06 3.72 7.22
N THR A 31 -3.47 4.84 7.82
CA THR A 31 -4.81 5.03 8.41
C THR A 31 -5.93 5.05 7.36
N GLY A 32 -5.63 5.36 6.10
CA GLY A 32 -6.58 5.21 4.99
C GLY A 32 -7.06 3.77 4.79
N ASN A 33 -6.33 2.77 5.30
CA ASN A 33 -6.80 1.39 5.31
C ASN A 33 -8.04 1.17 6.18
N LEU A 34 -8.22 2.00 7.21
CA LEU A 34 -9.35 1.91 8.12
C LEU A 34 -10.66 2.32 7.42
N LEU A 35 -10.64 3.33 6.53
CA LEU A 35 -11.85 3.80 5.86
C LEU A 35 -12.55 2.69 5.08
N PHE A 36 -11.81 1.91 4.29
CA PHE A 36 -12.44 0.85 3.50
C PHE A 36 -12.72 -0.42 4.33
N SER A 37 -11.93 -0.73 5.35
CA SER A 37 -12.23 -1.85 6.24
C SER A 37 -13.46 -1.55 7.09
N ASP A 38 -13.59 -0.34 7.63
CA ASP A 38 -14.70 0.05 8.49
C ASP A 38 -16.00 0.17 7.66
N ALA A 39 -15.93 0.61 6.41
CA ALA A 39 -17.07 0.60 5.51
C ALA A 39 -17.60 -0.81 5.24
N ILE A 40 -16.72 -1.77 4.91
CA ILE A 40 -17.14 -3.16 4.70
C ILE A 40 -17.64 -3.78 6.02
N TRP A 41 -17.01 -3.46 7.15
CA TRP A 41 -17.48 -3.90 8.46
C TRP A 41 -18.90 -3.40 8.71
N LYS A 42 -19.18 -2.11 8.46
CA LYS A 42 -20.52 -1.53 8.54
C LYS A 42 -21.50 -2.27 7.62
N PHE A 43 -21.12 -2.54 6.38
CA PHE A 43 -22.02 -3.21 5.42
C PHE A 43 -22.43 -4.60 5.90
N LEU A 44 -21.52 -5.33 6.54
CA LEU A 44 -21.77 -6.68 7.03
C LEU A 44 -22.30 -6.72 8.47
N SER A 45 -22.53 -5.58 9.13
CA SER A 45 -23.00 -5.51 10.52
C SER A 45 -24.52 -5.69 10.63
N THR A 46 -24.99 -6.90 10.32
CA THR A 46 -26.38 -7.34 10.49
C THR A 46 -26.54 -8.19 11.75
N PRO A 47 -27.77 -8.35 12.28
CA PRO A 47 -28.03 -9.27 13.39
C PRO A 47 -27.64 -10.73 13.09
N GLY A 48 -27.60 -11.12 11.81
CA GLY A 48 -27.20 -12.45 11.36
C GLY A 48 -25.69 -12.66 11.31
N ASN A 49 -24.84 -11.64 11.48
CA ASN A 49 -23.40 -11.74 11.29
C ASN A 49 -22.60 -11.51 12.58
N GLN A 50 -21.51 -12.26 12.74
CA GLN A 50 -20.47 -12.02 13.75
C GLN A 50 -19.12 -11.85 13.04
N ILE A 51 -18.51 -10.67 13.15
CA ILE A 51 -17.27 -10.33 12.43
C ILE A 51 -16.06 -10.35 13.37
N THR A 52 -15.01 -11.06 13.00
CA THR A 52 -13.73 -11.12 13.72
C THR A 52 -12.59 -10.62 12.83
N PRO A 53 -11.75 -9.67 13.30
CA PRO A 53 -10.61 -9.20 12.52
C PRO A 53 -9.45 -10.22 12.60
N ASN A 54 -8.87 -10.58 11.47
CA ASN A 54 -7.69 -11.45 11.42
C ASN A 54 -6.38 -10.75 11.83
N ARG A 55 -6.44 -9.46 12.20
CA ARG A 55 -5.29 -8.64 12.60
C ARG A 55 -4.21 -8.56 11.51
N TYR A 56 -4.63 -8.57 10.25
CA TYR A 56 -3.79 -8.67 9.05
C TYR A 56 -2.88 -9.90 8.98
N ARG A 57 -3.17 -10.96 9.75
CA ARG A 57 -2.46 -12.23 9.70
C ARG A 57 -3.07 -13.13 8.64
N ALA A 58 -2.22 -13.74 7.81
CA ALA A 58 -2.60 -14.70 6.78
C ALA A 58 -1.64 -15.89 6.83
N ARG A 59 -1.81 -16.74 7.85
CA ARG A 59 -0.93 -17.90 8.08
C ARG A 59 -1.61 -19.16 7.56
N ALA A 60 -0.98 -19.83 6.59
CA ALA A 60 -1.53 -21.04 5.99
C ALA A 60 -1.63 -22.22 6.97
N GLU A 61 -0.97 -22.14 8.12
CA GLU A 61 -1.05 -23.11 9.21
C GLU A 61 -2.33 -22.94 10.06
N GLU A 62 -3.01 -21.79 9.96
CA GLU A 62 -4.26 -21.53 10.67
C GLU A 62 -5.50 -21.97 9.87
N ALA A 63 -5.34 -22.56 8.68
CA ALA A 63 -6.43 -22.89 7.76
C ALA A 63 -7.46 -23.85 8.38
N ASP A 64 -7.03 -24.95 9.00
CA ASP A 64 -7.95 -25.93 9.61
C ASP A 64 -8.84 -25.27 10.68
N ARG A 65 -8.22 -24.48 11.56
CA ARG A 65 -8.95 -23.69 12.56
C ARG A 65 -9.93 -22.72 11.90
N ILE A 66 -9.52 -22.04 10.82
CA ILE A 66 -10.38 -21.08 10.14
C ILE A 66 -11.59 -21.78 9.50
N ASN A 67 -11.40 -22.95 8.89
CA ASN A 67 -12.47 -23.75 8.30
C ASN A 67 -13.48 -24.23 9.36
N ASP A 68 -13.02 -24.55 10.57
CA ASP A 68 -13.89 -24.96 11.68
C ASP A 68 -14.64 -23.77 12.33
N GLU A 69 -13.95 -22.64 12.49
CA GLU A 69 -14.43 -21.50 13.27
C GLU A 69 -15.22 -20.45 12.48
N TYR A 70 -15.08 -20.40 11.16
CA TYR A 70 -15.68 -19.35 10.32
C TYR A 70 -16.46 -19.95 9.17
N ASP A 71 -17.41 -19.19 8.66
CA ASP A 71 -18.28 -19.56 7.54
C ASP A 71 -17.94 -18.78 6.27
N LEU A 72 -17.15 -17.70 6.40
CA LEU A 72 -16.77 -16.79 5.32
C LEU A 72 -15.46 -16.07 5.65
N PHE A 73 -14.58 -15.88 4.66
CA PHE A 73 -13.42 -14.99 4.78
C PHE A 73 -13.52 -13.79 3.83
N VAL A 74 -13.67 -12.58 4.40
CA VAL A 74 -13.75 -11.32 3.67
C VAL A 74 -12.40 -10.62 3.66
N ILE A 75 -11.92 -10.23 2.47
CA ILE A 75 -10.60 -9.66 2.26
C ILE A 75 -10.72 -8.26 1.63
N PRO A 76 -10.81 -7.20 2.45
CA PRO A 76 -10.60 -5.84 1.98
C PRO A 76 -9.17 -5.63 1.52
N LEU A 77 -9.00 -5.14 0.30
CA LEU A 77 -7.71 -4.78 -0.26
C LEU A 77 -7.70 -3.34 -0.78
N ALA A 78 -6.49 -2.88 -1.02
CA ALA A 78 -6.22 -1.65 -1.74
C ALA A 78 -5.38 -1.99 -2.96
N ASN A 79 -4.27 -1.30 -3.16
CA ASN A 79 -3.32 -1.53 -4.24
C ASN A 79 -2.45 -2.79 -4.06
N ALA A 80 -3.05 -3.94 -3.72
CA ALA A 80 -2.32 -5.15 -3.33
C ALA A 80 -1.55 -5.79 -4.49
N LEU A 81 -1.91 -5.52 -5.76
CA LEU A 81 -1.20 -6.07 -6.92
C LEU A 81 -0.02 -5.16 -7.26
N ARG A 82 1.05 -5.27 -6.46
CA ARG A 82 2.28 -4.49 -6.61
C ARG A 82 3.51 -5.25 -6.09
N PRO A 83 4.73 -4.97 -6.60
CA PRO A 83 5.93 -5.71 -6.21
C PRO A 83 6.19 -5.73 -4.69
N ASN A 84 6.02 -4.60 -4.01
CA ASN A 84 6.29 -4.48 -2.57
C ASN A 84 5.29 -5.23 -1.68
N PHE A 85 4.18 -5.73 -2.24
CA PHE A 85 3.17 -6.51 -1.52
C PHE A 85 3.22 -8.01 -1.88
N ARG A 86 4.16 -8.43 -2.73
CA ARG A 86 4.29 -9.82 -3.21
C ARG A 86 4.32 -10.84 -2.07
N GLY A 87 5.06 -10.55 -0.99
CA GLY A 87 5.17 -11.45 0.16
C GLY A 87 3.82 -11.69 0.85
N GLN A 88 3.08 -10.61 1.11
CA GLN A 88 1.75 -10.68 1.73
C GLN A 88 0.72 -11.30 0.77
N LEU A 89 0.83 -11.03 -0.54
CA LEU A 89 0.00 -11.66 -1.56
C LEU A 89 0.17 -13.18 -1.54
N ASN A 90 1.42 -13.66 -1.51
CA ASN A 90 1.72 -15.09 -1.43
C ASN A 90 1.26 -15.76 -0.12
N GLN A 91 1.30 -15.04 1.00
CA GLN A 91 0.75 -15.51 2.27
C GLN A 91 -0.77 -15.65 2.20
N LEU A 92 -1.45 -14.67 1.60
CA LEU A 92 -2.89 -14.76 1.34
C LEU A 92 -3.22 -15.93 0.42
N SER A 93 -2.52 -16.10 -0.71
CA SER A 93 -2.73 -17.24 -1.62
C SER A 93 -2.56 -18.58 -0.89
N ALA A 94 -1.48 -18.74 -0.13
CA ALA A 94 -1.20 -19.99 0.58
C ALA A 94 -2.24 -20.33 1.65
N LEU A 95 -2.86 -19.31 2.27
CA LEU A 95 -3.99 -19.51 3.18
C LEU A 95 -5.24 -19.89 2.40
N VAL A 96 -5.63 -19.08 1.40
CA VAL A 96 -6.88 -19.26 0.62
C VAL A 96 -6.93 -20.63 -0.07
N GLU A 97 -5.81 -21.11 -0.61
CA GLU A 97 -5.71 -22.46 -1.22
C GLU A 97 -6.09 -23.61 -0.26
N LYS A 98 -6.02 -23.39 1.06
CA LYS A 98 -6.36 -24.39 2.09
C LYS A 98 -7.70 -24.14 2.77
N LEU A 99 -8.37 -23.02 2.47
CA LEU A 99 -9.67 -22.73 3.06
C LEU A 99 -10.76 -23.50 2.32
N ASP A 100 -11.72 -24.05 3.05
CA ASP A 100 -12.90 -24.72 2.48
C ASP A 100 -14.15 -23.83 2.43
N ILE A 101 -14.06 -22.65 3.04
CA ILE A 101 -15.10 -21.65 3.12
C ILE A 101 -15.03 -20.65 1.94
N PRO A 102 -16.13 -19.97 1.60
CA PRO A 102 -16.13 -18.88 0.63
C PRO A 102 -15.13 -17.78 0.99
N VAL A 103 -14.55 -17.17 -0.05
CA VAL A 103 -13.62 -16.04 0.08
C VAL A 103 -14.09 -14.89 -0.79
N VAL A 104 -14.20 -13.68 -0.23
CA VAL A 104 -14.67 -12.51 -0.97
C VAL A 104 -13.65 -11.38 -0.90
N VAL A 105 -13.14 -10.96 -2.05
CA VAL A 105 -12.18 -9.85 -2.17
C VAL A 105 -12.90 -8.57 -2.55
N PHE A 106 -12.72 -7.53 -1.74
CA PHE A 106 -13.27 -6.20 -2.00
C PHE A 106 -12.20 -5.22 -2.45
N GLY A 107 -12.41 -4.62 -3.61
CA GLY A 107 -11.71 -3.42 -4.08
C GLY A 107 -10.19 -3.60 -4.18
N VAL A 108 -9.73 -4.72 -4.73
CA VAL A 108 -8.30 -4.89 -5.03
C VAL A 108 -7.90 -4.02 -6.23
N GLY A 109 -6.71 -3.44 -6.18
CA GLY A 109 -6.17 -2.52 -7.18
C GLY A 109 -4.76 -2.91 -7.61
N THR A 110 -4.45 -2.63 -8.87
CA THR A 110 -3.10 -2.68 -9.42
C THR A 110 -2.37 -1.36 -9.27
N GLN A 111 -1.05 -1.38 -9.27
CA GLN A 111 -0.23 -0.17 -9.31
C GLN A 111 0.48 -0.10 -10.67
N ALA A 112 -0.24 0.30 -11.71
CA ALA A 112 0.28 0.53 -13.05
C ALA A 112 1.00 1.90 -13.16
N GLY A 113 1.67 2.17 -14.29
CA GLY A 113 2.12 3.52 -14.65
C GLY A 113 0.95 4.45 -14.96
N MET A 114 1.21 5.77 -15.00
CA MET A 114 0.20 6.80 -15.28
C MET A 114 -0.44 6.66 -16.67
N ASP A 115 0.28 6.08 -17.62
CA ASP A 115 -0.17 5.71 -18.96
C ASP A 115 -0.95 4.37 -19.00
N GLY A 116 -1.11 3.71 -17.85
CA GLY A 116 -1.68 2.37 -17.74
C GLY A 116 -0.68 1.25 -18.03
N GLY A 117 0.61 1.55 -18.19
CA GLY A 117 1.67 0.58 -18.43
C GLY A 117 1.87 -0.36 -17.23
N THR A 118 1.89 -1.67 -17.48
CA THR A 118 2.02 -2.70 -16.43
C THR A 118 3.35 -3.44 -16.47
N GLY A 119 4.33 -2.96 -17.24
CA GLY A 119 5.59 -3.68 -17.49
C GLY A 119 6.38 -4.03 -16.22
N HIS A 120 6.41 -3.15 -15.22
CA HIS A 120 7.08 -3.41 -13.93
C HIS A 120 6.34 -4.42 -13.04
N LEU A 121 5.13 -4.84 -13.42
CA LEU A 121 4.38 -5.90 -12.74
C LEU A 121 4.71 -7.30 -13.28
N ALA A 122 5.37 -7.41 -14.43
CA ALA A 122 5.77 -8.70 -15.03
C ALA A 122 6.45 -9.65 -14.03
N PRO A 123 7.37 -9.21 -13.14
CA PRO A 123 8.02 -10.09 -12.17
C PRO A 123 7.11 -10.71 -11.09
N ILE A 124 5.88 -10.21 -10.94
CA ILE A 124 4.90 -10.70 -9.95
C ILE A 124 3.65 -11.32 -10.57
N GLU A 125 3.52 -11.35 -11.90
CA GLU A 125 2.28 -11.85 -12.52
C GLU A 125 1.97 -13.30 -12.18
N ALA A 126 2.99 -14.14 -11.96
CA ALA A 126 2.78 -15.52 -11.52
C ALA A 126 2.11 -15.56 -10.13
N ASP A 127 2.56 -14.70 -9.21
CA ASP A 127 1.99 -14.56 -7.87
C ASP A 127 0.56 -13.98 -7.92
N VAL A 128 0.32 -13.01 -8.81
CA VAL A 128 -1.02 -12.45 -9.07
C VAL A 128 -1.96 -13.51 -9.62
N ARG A 129 -1.54 -14.28 -10.64
CA ARG A 129 -2.35 -15.37 -11.20
C ARG A 129 -2.70 -16.40 -10.12
N ARG A 130 -1.72 -16.82 -9.32
CA ARG A 130 -1.96 -17.75 -8.21
C ARG A 130 -2.98 -17.21 -7.21
N PHE A 131 -2.85 -15.95 -6.80
CA PHE A 131 -3.82 -15.31 -5.89
C PHE A 131 -5.23 -15.27 -6.48
N CYS A 132 -5.37 -14.78 -7.72
CA CYS A 132 -6.67 -14.66 -8.38
C CYS A 132 -7.33 -16.03 -8.59
N SER A 133 -6.59 -17.05 -9.04
CA SER A 133 -7.11 -18.42 -9.16
C SER A 133 -7.60 -18.95 -7.82
N ALA A 134 -6.78 -18.84 -6.76
CA ALA A 134 -7.16 -19.33 -5.43
C ALA A 134 -8.44 -18.66 -4.89
N VAL A 135 -8.62 -17.36 -5.15
CA VAL A 135 -9.84 -16.64 -4.76
C VAL A 135 -11.04 -17.10 -5.61
N LEU A 136 -10.89 -17.21 -6.93
CA LEU A 136 -11.98 -17.59 -7.84
C LEU A 136 -12.42 -19.05 -7.68
N ASP A 137 -11.57 -19.94 -7.18
CA ASP A 137 -11.97 -21.29 -6.77
C ASP A 137 -12.98 -21.27 -5.61
N ARG A 138 -13.11 -20.13 -4.90
CA ARG A 138 -13.94 -19.94 -3.69
C ARG A 138 -14.91 -18.75 -3.81
N SER A 139 -15.02 -18.13 -4.98
CA SER A 139 -15.73 -16.86 -5.18
C SER A 139 -16.26 -16.74 -6.61
N PRO A 140 -17.49 -16.22 -6.83
CA PRO A 140 -18.01 -16.04 -8.17
C PRO A 140 -17.27 -14.96 -8.97
N SER A 141 -16.60 -14.01 -8.31
CA SER A 141 -15.83 -12.94 -8.96
C SER A 141 -14.86 -12.25 -8.01
N ILE A 142 -13.99 -11.37 -8.53
CA ILE A 142 -13.13 -10.50 -7.72
C ILE A 142 -13.56 -9.04 -7.87
N GLY A 143 -13.85 -8.37 -6.74
CA GLY A 143 -14.13 -6.95 -6.72
C GLY A 143 -12.86 -6.10 -6.89
N VAL A 144 -12.82 -5.23 -7.89
CA VAL A 144 -11.68 -4.35 -8.20
C VAL A 144 -12.03 -2.86 -8.09
N ARG A 145 -10.98 -2.02 -7.96
CA ARG A 145 -11.12 -0.58 -7.76
C ARG A 145 -11.51 0.23 -9.01
N GLY A 146 -11.27 -0.29 -10.20
CA GLY A 146 -11.51 0.44 -11.44
C GLY A 146 -11.09 -0.33 -12.69
N GLU A 147 -11.20 0.36 -13.83
CA GLU A 147 -10.99 -0.16 -15.17
C GLU A 147 -9.52 -0.53 -15.46
N ILE A 148 -8.55 0.14 -14.81
CA ILE A 148 -7.13 -0.15 -15.02
C ILE A 148 -6.81 -1.54 -14.46
N THR A 149 -7.27 -1.82 -13.25
CA THR A 149 -7.12 -3.10 -12.58
C THR A 149 -7.91 -4.19 -13.29
N GLU A 150 -9.14 -3.91 -13.71
CA GLU A 150 -9.95 -4.84 -14.48
C GLU A 150 -9.23 -5.26 -15.78
N LYS A 151 -8.75 -4.27 -16.56
CA LYS A 151 -8.00 -4.50 -17.80
C LYS A 151 -6.72 -5.32 -17.56
N TYR A 152 -6.00 -5.03 -16.47
CA TYR A 152 -4.81 -5.79 -16.10
C TYR A 152 -5.14 -7.26 -15.82
N LEU A 153 -6.17 -7.55 -15.01
CA LEU A 153 -6.56 -8.91 -14.68
C LEU A 153 -7.13 -9.68 -15.88
N LYS A 154 -7.91 -9.02 -16.75
CA LYS A 154 -8.35 -9.58 -18.04
C LYS A 154 -7.17 -9.94 -18.93
N GLY A 155 -6.15 -9.08 -18.97
CA GLY A 155 -4.89 -9.36 -19.68
C GLY A 155 -4.12 -10.58 -19.14
N LEU A 156 -4.33 -10.95 -17.87
CA LEU A 156 -3.77 -12.16 -17.27
C LEU A 156 -4.64 -13.41 -17.47
N GLY A 157 -5.83 -13.26 -18.05
CA GLY A 157 -6.77 -14.35 -18.34
C GLY A 157 -7.99 -14.45 -17.40
N PHE A 158 -8.21 -13.49 -16.49
CA PHE A 158 -9.34 -13.51 -15.56
C PHE A 158 -10.49 -12.63 -16.04
N ASN A 159 -11.64 -13.24 -16.32
CA ASN A 159 -12.84 -12.51 -16.77
C ASN A 159 -13.87 -12.30 -15.65
N ASP A 160 -13.81 -13.10 -14.58
CA ASP A 160 -14.68 -13.03 -13.41
C ASP A 160 -14.24 -11.90 -12.45
N VAL A 161 -14.27 -10.68 -12.96
CA VAL A 161 -13.80 -9.46 -12.29
C VAL A 161 -14.90 -8.41 -12.37
N GLU A 162 -15.16 -7.73 -11.26
CA GLU A 162 -16.21 -6.71 -11.16
C GLU A 162 -15.69 -5.40 -10.62
N ILE A 163 -15.96 -4.31 -11.32
CA ILE A 163 -15.58 -2.97 -10.87
C ILE A 163 -16.57 -2.48 -9.82
N ILE A 164 -16.13 -2.44 -8.57
CA ILE A 164 -16.93 -1.98 -7.42
C ILE A 164 -16.35 -0.72 -6.75
N GLY A 165 -15.17 -0.27 -7.17
CA GLY A 165 -14.51 0.87 -6.57
C GLY A 165 -13.89 0.59 -5.19
N CYS A 166 -13.69 1.64 -4.42
CA CYS A 166 -13.29 1.57 -3.02
C CYS A 166 -14.55 1.66 -2.13
N PRO A 167 -14.84 0.64 -1.30
CA PRO A 167 -16.02 0.61 -0.45
C PRO A 167 -16.20 1.82 0.48
N SER A 168 -15.10 2.53 0.82
CA SER A 168 -15.16 3.70 1.69
C SER A 168 -16.04 4.83 1.15
N MET A 169 -16.18 4.98 -0.17
CA MET A 169 -17.06 6.00 -0.76
C MET A 169 -18.53 5.80 -0.39
N PHE A 170 -18.92 4.58 -0.04
CA PHE A 170 -20.30 4.20 0.26
C PHE A 170 -20.61 4.13 1.75
N THR A 171 -19.76 4.69 2.61
CA THR A 171 -19.94 4.67 4.08
C THR A 171 -21.32 5.21 4.49
N HIS A 172 -21.87 6.19 3.77
CA HIS A 172 -23.20 6.77 4.00
C HIS A 172 -24.29 6.18 3.09
N GLY A 173 -24.02 5.05 2.45
CA GLY A 173 -24.95 4.35 1.57
C GLY A 173 -25.09 5.00 0.19
N ARG A 174 -26.32 4.97 -0.34
CA ARG A 174 -26.67 5.40 -1.70
C ARG A 174 -26.59 6.90 -1.94
N HIS A 175 -26.37 7.70 -0.89
CA HIS A 175 -26.31 9.16 -0.98
C HIS A 175 -24.97 9.66 -0.45
N LEU A 176 -24.35 10.55 -1.23
CA LEU A 176 -23.16 11.31 -0.84
C LEU A 176 -23.42 12.76 -1.23
N GLU A 177 -23.28 13.66 -0.28
CA GLU A 177 -23.50 15.07 -0.49
C GLU A 177 -22.25 15.86 -0.11
N VAL A 178 -21.80 16.71 -1.03
CA VAL A 178 -20.66 17.60 -0.86
C VAL A 178 -21.07 18.95 -1.41
N ARG A 179 -20.93 20.02 -0.63
CA ARG A 179 -21.39 21.35 -1.04
C ARG A 179 -20.22 22.33 -1.06
N LYS A 180 -20.08 23.03 -2.19
CA LYS A 180 -19.21 24.19 -2.31
C LYS A 180 -19.96 25.43 -1.85
N ASP A 181 -19.26 26.32 -1.16
CA ASP A 181 -19.66 27.70 -0.97
C ASP A 181 -19.42 28.47 -2.29
N PRO A 182 -20.46 29.04 -2.92
CA PRO A 182 -20.31 29.83 -4.14
C PRO A 182 -19.46 31.10 -3.94
N ALA A 183 -19.23 31.55 -2.71
CA ALA A 183 -18.34 32.68 -2.42
C ALA A 183 -16.85 32.35 -2.64
N GLY A 184 -16.49 31.07 -2.79
CA GLY A 184 -15.10 30.63 -2.95
C GLY A 184 -14.31 30.61 -1.65
N LEU A 185 -12.99 30.43 -1.77
CA LEU A 185 -12.07 30.44 -0.63
C LEU A 185 -11.47 31.82 -0.39
N SER A 186 -11.10 32.10 0.86
CA SER A 186 -10.43 33.33 1.28
C SER A 186 -9.30 33.04 2.27
N THR A 187 -8.54 34.05 2.70
CA THR A 187 -7.47 33.89 3.71
C THR A 187 -7.94 33.32 5.03
N THR A 188 -9.23 33.42 5.35
CA THR A 188 -9.80 32.87 6.59
C THR A 188 -10.35 31.45 6.42
N SER A 189 -10.29 30.88 5.22
CA SER A 189 -10.76 29.52 4.98
C SER A 189 -9.91 28.48 5.72
N ARG A 190 -10.59 27.46 6.22
CA ARG A 190 -10.04 26.35 7.01
C ARG A 190 -9.69 25.21 6.08
N ILE A 191 -8.41 25.11 5.74
CA ILE A 191 -7.91 24.18 4.72
C ILE A 191 -7.37 22.91 5.38
N ALA A 192 -7.72 21.74 4.84
CA ALA A 192 -7.08 20.47 5.19
C ALA A 192 -6.20 20.00 4.03
N VAL A 193 -4.96 19.61 4.33
CA VAL A 193 -4.03 19.15 3.30
C VAL A 193 -3.38 17.82 3.67
N ASN A 194 -3.19 16.96 2.68
CA ASN A 194 -2.54 15.65 2.85
C ASN A 194 -1.55 15.41 1.71
N ILE A 195 -0.30 15.07 2.02
CA ILE A 195 0.73 14.87 0.99
C ILE A 195 1.51 13.58 1.23
N SER A 196 1.77 12.89 0.13
CA SER A 196 2.72 11.79 0.01
C SER A 196 4.12 12.39 -0.15
N TYR A 197 5.00 12.11 0.78
CA TYR A 197 6.42 12.44 0.63
C TYR A 197 7.19 11.18 0.26
N GLU A 198 8.16 11.30 -0.64
CA GLU A 198 8.98 10.17 -1.03
C GLU A 198 9.67 9.50 0.16
N SER A 199 9.84 8.19 0.04
CA SER A 199 10.86 7.42 0.77
C SER A 199 11.63 6.53 -0.22
N GLY A 200 11.88 7.06 -1.43
CA GLY A 200 12.50 6.38 -2.58
C GLY A 200 11.61 6.35 -3.82
N ASN A 201 12.15 5.86 -4.94
CA ASN A 201 11.41 5.68 -6.21
C ASN A 201 10.18 4.79 -6.01
N ILE A 202 8.99 5.32 -6.29
CA ILE A 202 7.75 4.55 -6.39
C ILE A 202 7.58 4.20 -7.88
N PRO A 203 7.78 2.94 -8.31
CA PRO A 203 7.62 2.58 -9.72
C PRO A 203 6.22 2.93 -10.22
N GLY A 204 6.16 3.66 -11.34
CA GLY A 204 4.93 4.12 -11.98
C GLY A 204 4.28 5.36 -11.36
N SER A 205 5.01 6.10 -10.52
CA SER A 205 4.55 7.36 -9.91
C SER A 205 5.31 8.56 -10.46
N ASP A 206 4.58 9.63 -10.79
CA ASP A 206 5.10 10.94 -11.20
C ASP A 206 5.07 11.93 -10.02
N LEU A 207 5.44 11.46 -8.83
CA LEU A 207 5.44 12.29 -7.62
C LEU A 207 6.54 13.36 -7.71
N ASP A 208 6.15 14.62 -7.76
CA ASP A 208 7.08 15.76 -7.66
C ASP A 208 7.08 16.33 -6.24
N SER A 209 8.00 15.81 -5.41
CA SER A 209 8.12 16.26 -4.02
C SER A 209 8.48 17.75 -3.90
N GLU A 210 9.23 18.31 -4.86
CA GLU A 210 9.64 19.71 -4.80
C GLU A 210 8.45 20.64 -5.04
N SER A 211 7.67 20.42 -6.10
CA SER A 211 6.47 21.22 -6.38
C SER A 211 5.41 21.05 -5.30
N LEU A 212 5.26 19.86 -4.72
CA LEU A 212 4.35 19.63 -3.61
C LEU A 212 4.77 20.33 -2.31
N ASN A 213 6.08 20.38 -2.02
CA ASN A 213 6.60 21.16 -0.89
C ASN A 213 6.34 22.66 -1.09
N ARG A 214 6.61 23.20 -2.28
CA ARG A 214 6.33 24.61 -2.60
C ARG A 214 4.84 24.94 -2.49
N LEU A 215 3.96 24.05 -2.96
CA LEU A 215 2.51 24.21 -2.78
C LEU A 215 2.12 24.22 -1.31
N MET A 216 2.68 23.29 -0.51
CA MET A 216 2.42 23.24 0.93
C MET A 216 2.87 24.53 1.62
N ASP A 217 4.07 25.03 1.34
CA ASP A 217 4.59 26.26 1.94
C ASP A 217 3.74 27.47 1.54
N ALA A 218 3.40 27.62 0.25
CA ALA A 218 2.55 28.70 -0.23
C ALA A 218 1.15 28.65 0.40
N ALA A 219 0.56 27.47 0.54
CA ALA A 219 -0.73 27.30 1.21
C ALA A 219 -0.62 27.60 2.72
N LEU A 220 0.46 27.18 3.37
CA LEU A 220 0.68 27.41 4.79
C LEU A 220 0.86 28.90 5.12
N ASP A 221 1.52 29.66 4.24
CA ASP A 221 1.64 31.11 4.34
C ASP A 221 0.31 31.82 4.12
N ARG A 222 -0.51 31.30 3.20
CA ARG A 222 -1.75 31.93 2.77
C ARG A 222 -2.96 31.64 3.67
N TYR A 223 -2.94 30.52 4.40
CA TYR A 223 -4.07 30.03 5.21
C TYR A 223 -3.67 29.78 6.68
N PRO A 224 -3.96 30.72 7.60
CA PRO A 224 -3.61 30.59 9.01
C PRO A 224 -4.25 29.41 9.75
N ASP A 225 -5.37 28.86 9.27
CA ASP A 225 -6.03 27.65 9.83
C ASP A 225 -5.88 26.42 8.89
N LEU A 226 -4.77 26.36 8.17
CA LEU A 226 -4.39 25.14 7.45
C LEU A 226 -3.92 24.06 8.41
N VAL A 227 -4.48 22.86 8.27
CA VAL A 227 -4.09 21.64 8.99
C VAL A 227 -3.53 20.59 8.03
N TYR A 228 -2.38 20.02 8.36
CA TYR A 228 -1.79 18.87 7.70
C TYR A 228 -2.28 17.56 8.32
N LEU A 229 -2.77 16.65 7.49
CA LEU A 229 -3.28 15.35 7.89
C LEU A 229 -2.28 14.24 7.57
N GLY A 230 -1.53 13.84 8.59
CA GLY A 230 -0.68 12.64 8.55
C GLY A 230 -1.53 11.37 8.46
N GLN A 231 -1.03 10.36 7.76
CA GLN A 231 -1.76 9.12 7.51
C GLN A 231 -0.90 7.87 7.62
N GLU A 232 0.42 7.99 7.63
CA GLU A 232 1.31 6.85 7.64
C GLU A 232 1.79 6.51 9.04
N ARG A 233 2.26 5.27 9.18
CA ARG A 233 2.97 4.83 10.38
C ARG A 233 4.12 5.77 10.74
N ARG A 234 4.90 6.26 9.76
CA ARG A 234 6.01 7.19 10.02
C ARG A 234 5.53 8.51 10.63
N ASP A 235 4.37 9.01 10.19
CA ASP A 235 3.79 10.24 10.73
C ASP A 235 3.40 10.00 12.20
N LEU A 236 2.78 8.85 12.50
CA LEU A 236 2.45 8.46 13.87
C LEU A 236 3.70 8.30 14.75
N GLU A 237 4.77 7.71 14.23
CA GLU A 237 6.05 7.59 14.93
C GLU A 237 6.65 8.96 15.23
N LEU A 238 6.64 9.88 14.26
CA LEU A 238 7.14 11.25 14.45
C LEU A 238 6.30 12.02 15.48
N LEU A 239 4.97 11.94 15.40
CA LEU A 239 4.08 12.63 16.33
C LEU A 239 4.18 12.08 17.75
N HIS A 240 4.31 10.76 17.89
CA HIS A 240 4.27 10.09 19.18
C HIS A 240 5.63 9.98 19.87
N TRP A 241 6.70 9.63 19.15
CA TRP A 241 8.07 9.49 19.68
C TRP A 241 8.90 10.75 19.55
N GLY A 242 8.71 11.47 18.43
CA GLY A 242 9.59 12.55 18.06
C GLY A 242 10.95 12.11 17.51
N ASP A 243 11.81 13.09 17.26
CA ASP A 243 13.20 12.99 16.84
C ASP A 243 14.02 14.10 17.54
N LEU A 244 15.31 14.22 17.17
CA LEU A 244 16.25 15.24 17.67
C LEU A 244 16.47 16.40 16.69
N SER A 245 15.61 16.56 15.68
CA SER A 245 15.82 17.54 14.61
C SER A 245 15.80 18.98 15.11
N VAL A 246 15.03 19.27 16.17
CA VAL A 246 14.96 20.59 16.79
C VAL A 246 16.29 20.92 17.47
N GLU A 247 16.82 19.99 18.26
CA GLU A 247 18.07 20.13 18.99
C GLU A 247 19.27 20.21 18.05
N ASN A 248 19.26 19.42 16.98
CA ASN A 248 20.32 19.38 15.98
C ASN A 248 20.23 20.51 14.93
N GLN A 249 19.19 21.34 14.98
CA GLN A 249 18.90 22.35 13.96
C GLN A 249 18.78 21.78 12.53
N GLU A 250 18.38 20.51 12.43
CA GLU A 250 18.11 19.85 11.16
C GLU A 250 16.83 20.43 10.56
N ARG A 251 16.76 20.57 9.24
CA ARG A 251 15.57 21.05 8.53
C ARG A 251 15.18 20.05 7.45
N SER A 252 13.90 19.98 7.17
CA SER A 252 13.36 19.27 6.02
C SER A 252 12.37 20.20 5.30
N PRO A 253 12.28 20.15 3.97
CA PRO A 253 11.22 20.83 3.22
C PRO A 253 9.86 20.13 3.35
N ALA A 254 9.81 18.96 3.99
CA ALA A 254 8.60 18.20 4.24
C ALA A 254 8.41 17.97 5.76
N PRO A 255 7.18 17.72 6.25
CA PRO A 255 6.85 17.39 7.65
C PRO A 255 7.32 15.98 8.05
N LEU A 256 8.58 15.65 7.74
CA LEU A 256 9.24 14.38 8.05
C LEU A 256 10.11 14.44 9.32
N VAL A 257 10.29 15.64 9.87
CA VAL A 257 11.07 15.89 11.08
C VAL A 257 10.35 16.88 11.99
N ARG A 258 10.60 16.84 13.31
CA ARG A 258 9.92 17.70 14.29
C ARG A 258 10.17 19.19 14.11
N SER A 259 11.33 19.56 13.58
CA SER A 259 11.72 20.95 13.39
C SER A 259 10.97 21.65 12.24
N HIS A 260 10.18 20.90 11.47
CA HIS A 260 9.35 21.44 10.39
C HIS A 260 8.18 22.26 10.94
N ARG A 261 7.83 23.35 10.25
CA ARG A 261 6.85 24.35 10.68
C ARG A 261 5.47 23.76 11.03
N LEU A 262 4.94 22.86 10.20
CA LEU A 262 3.68 22.16 10.48
C LEU A 262 3.66 21.44 11.84
N LEU A 263 4.81 20.93 12.29
CA LEU A 263 4.92 20.23 13.57
C LEU A 263 5.15 21.23 14.69
N THR A 264 6.03 22.22 14.51
CA THR A 264 6.33 23.21 15.55
C THR A 264 5.14 24.13 15.85
N GLU A 265 4.32 24.47 14.84
CA GLU A 265 3.12 25.32 14.97
C GLU A 265 1.85 24.55 15.36
N ASP A 266 1.95 23.25 15.66
CA ASP A 266 0.81 22.39 16.02
C ASP A 266 -0.27 22.28 14.92
N ARG A 267 0.16 22.27 13.65
CA ARG A 267 -0.73 22.16 12.49
C ARG A 267 -0.83 20.75 11.94
N THR A 268 -0.21 19.75 12.57
CA THR A 268 -0.31 18.35 12.14
C THR A 268 -1.27 17.55 13.01
N ARG A 269 -2.15 16.78 12.38
CA ARG A 269 -3.05 15.83 13.03
C ARG A 269 -2.96 14.46 12.33
N LEU A 270 -3.08 13.39 13.10
CA LEU A 270 -3.27 12.03 12.57
C LEU A 270 -4.40 11.35 13.33
N TYR A 271 -5.42 10.88 12.62
CA TYR A 271 -6.57 10.22 13.22
C TYR A 271 -6.44 8.70 13.15
N LEU A 272 -6.62 8.06 14.30
CA LEU A 272 -6.53 6.60 14.43
C LEU A 272 -7.88 5.91 14.21
N ASP A 273 -8.97 6.64 14.31
CA ASP A 273 -10.34 6.15 14.16
C ASP A 273 -11.07 6.92 13.05
N THR A 274 -11.77 6.19 12.16
CA THR A 274 -12.46 6.80 11.01
C THR A 274 -13.54 7.81 11.39
N PRO A 275 -14.37 7.62 12.44
CA PRO A 275 -15.43 8.58 12.76
C PRO A 275 -14.86 9.93 13.19
N ARG A 276 -13.78 9.93 13.98
CA ARG A 276 -13.10 11.17 14.42
C ARG A 276 -12.38 11.87 13.28
N TRP A 277 -11.84 11.11 12.34
CA TRP A 277 -11.23 11.68 11.14
C TRP A 277 -12.27 12.44 10.29
N ILE A 278 -13.39 11.79 10.00
CA ILE A 278 -14.49 12.38 9.21
C ILE A 278 -15.09 13.58 9.96
N GLU A 279 -15.34 13.46 11.26
CA GLU A 279 -15.86 14.55 12.09
C GLU A 279 -14.95 15.78 12.06
N ALA A 280 -13.63 15.60 12.23
CA ALA A 280 -12.67 16.71 12.23
C ALA A 280 -12.56 17.45 10.88
N LEU A 281 -12.97 16.79 9.80
CA LEU A 281 -13.00 17.38 8.47
C LEU A 281 -14.29 18.14 8.17
N ARG A 282 -15.40 17.86 8.87
CA ARG A 282 -16.72 18.47 8.60
C ARG A 282 -16.72 20.00 8.67
N ASP A 283 -15.91 20.55 9.56
CA ASP A 283 -15.77 22.01 9.75
C ASP A 283 -14.62 22.60 8.91
N ARG A 284 -14.16 21.90 7.87
CA ARG A 284 -13.17 22.42 6.92
C ARG A 284 -13.89 22.90 5.67
N ASP A 285 -13.38 23.98 5.09
CA ASP A 285 -13.99 24.61 3.92
C ASP A 285 -13.50 23.95 2.62
N PHE A 286 -12.29 23.38 2.65
CA PHE A 286 -11.72 22.64 1.52
C PHE A 286 -10.64 21.66 1.98
N ALA A 287 -10.53 20.53 1.28
CA ALA A 287 -9.42 19.61 1.40
C ALA A 287 -8.72 19.37 0.06
N PHE A 288 -7.40 19.26 0.05
CA PHE A 288 -6.70 18.79 -1.15
C PHE A 288 -5.47 17.98 -0.81
N GLY A 289 -5.00 17.17 -1.76
CA GLY A 289 -3.78 16.41 -1.53
C GLY A 289 -3.62 15.15 -2.34
N THR A 290 -2.47 14.49 -2.19
CA THR A 290 -2.12 13.30 -2.98
C THR A 290 -2.61 11.99 -2.36
N ARG A 291 -3.12 12.00 -1.12
CA ARG A 291 -3.65 10.80 -0.46
C ARG A 291 -5.14 10.69 -0.73
N ILE A 292 -5.51 9.77 -1.62
CA ILE A 292 -6.92 9.54 -1.97
C ILE A 292 -7.82 9.39 -0.74
N HIS A 293 -7.43 8.60 0.25
CA HIS A 293 -8.25 8.37 1.45
C HIS A 293 -8.38 9.60 2.35
N GLY A 294 -7.41 10.52 2.35
CA GLY A 294 -7.55 11.81 3.05
C GLY A 294 -8.62 12.70 2.42
N ASN A 295 -8.69 12.70 1.10
CA ASN A 295 -9.73 13.42 0.38
C ASN A 295 -11.08 12.70 0.47
N VAL A 296 -11.11 11.36 0.44
CA VAL A 296 -12.35 10.59 0.67
C VAL A 296 -12.93 10.85 2.05
N ALA A 297 -12.10 10.93 3.09
CA ALA A 297 -12.58 11.30 4.43
C ALA A 297 -13.23 12.70 4.45
N ALA A 298 -12.71 13.65 3.67
CA ALA A 298 -13.29 14.99 3.53
C ALA A 298 -14.62 14.96 2.77
N LEU A 299 -14.69 14.21 1.66
CA LEU A 299 -15.94 14.05 0.90
C LEU A 299 -17.03 13.39 1.76
N LEU A 300 -16.69 12.36 2.54
CA LEU A 300 -17.61 11.74 3.50
C LEU A 300 -18.06 12.72 4.59
N ALA A 301 -17.22 13.69 4.95
CA ALA A 301 -17.58 14.73 5.90
C ALA A 301 -18.50 15.81 5.31
N GLY A 302 -18.71 15.81 3.98
CA GLY A 302 -19.42 16.85 3.24
C GLY A 302 -18.54 17.99 2.75
N THR A 303 -17.23 17.93 3.01
CA THR A 303 -16.25 18.95 2.65
C THR A 303 -15.75 18.75 1.21
N PRO A 304 -15.78 19.81 0.37
CA PRO A 304 -15.20 19.76 -0.97
C PRO A 304 -13.75 19.30 -0.94
N ALA A 305 -13.37 18.37 -1.83
CA ALA A 305 -12.00 17.90 -1.91
C ALA A 305 -11.50 17.69 -3.34
N VAL A 306 -10.20 17.95 -3.56
CA VAL A 306 -9.51 17.71 -4.83
C VAL A 306 -8.29 16.81 -4.63
N VAL A 307 -8.19 15.76 -5.44
CA VAL A 307 -7.08 14.81 -5.38
C VAL A 307 -5.96 15.21 -6.35
N LEU A 308 -4.73 15.28 -5.85
CA LEU A 308 -3.53 15.47 -6.65
C LEU A 308 -2.94 14.10 -7.03
N CYS A 309 -3.26 13.63 -8.22
CA CYS A 309 -2.91 12.29 -8.70
C CYS A 309 -1.45 12.22 -9.14
N HIS A 310 -0.65 11.48 -8.38
CA HIS A 310 0.75 11.14 -8.67
C HIS A 310 0.96 9.70 -9.16
N ASP A 311 -0.09 8.87 -9.15
CA ASP A 311 0.00 7.48 -9.60
C ASP A 311 -1.34 6.95 -10.13
N SER A 312 -1.29 5.81 -10.83
CA SER A 312 -2.48 5.19 -11.42
C SER A 312 -3.51 4.75 -10.38
N ARG A 313 -3.10 4.46 -9.14
CA ARG A 313 -4.00 3.97 -8.08
C ARG A 313 -4.97 5.05 -7.65
N THR A 314 -4.44 6.25 -7.47
CA THR A 314 -5.22 7.44 -7.11
C THR A 314 -6.06 7.91 -8.30
N LEU A 315 -5.47 7.92 -9.50
CA LEU A 315 -6.15 8.32 -10.72
C LEU A 315 -7.31 7.39 -11.10
N GLU A 316 -7.13 6.07 -10.99
CA GLU A 316 -8.17 5.07 -11.26
C GLU A 316 -9.42 5.33 -10.42
N LEU A 317 -9.25 5.53 -9.11
CA LEU A 317 -10.36 5.83 -8.22
C LEU A 317 -11.02 7.17 -8.53
N CYS A 318 -10.21 8.20 -8.82
CA CYS A 318 -10.77 9.50 -9.15
C CYS A 318 -11.62 9.44 -10.43
N ARG A 319 -11.17 8.69 -11.44
CA ARG A 319 -11.94 8.47 -12.68
C ARG A 319 -13.17 7.62 -12.44
N TYR A 320 -13.04 6.50 -11.73
CA TYR A 320 -14.18 5.63 -11.48
C TYR A 320 -15.30 6.34 -10.73
N PHE A 321 -14.97 7.16 -9.71
CA PHE A 321 -15.93 7.89 -8.89
C PHE A 321 -16.25 9.32 -9.35
N ASP A 322 -15.63 9.80 -10.43
CA ASP A 322 -15.65 11.21 -10.84
C ASP A 322 -15.24 12.19 -9.72
N ILE A 323 -14.31 11.79 -8.85
CA ILE A 323 -13.76 12.70 -7.83
C ILE A 323 -12.93 13.78 -8.54
N PRO A 324 -13.14 15.08 -8.23
CA PRO A 324 -12.32 16.15 -8.77
C PRO A 324 -10.83 15.90 -8.52
N HIS A 325 -10.03 16.00 -9.58
CA HIS A 325 -8.61 15.71 -9.52
C HIS A 325 -7.79 16.50 -10.53
N ARG A 326 -6.49 16.62 -10.23
CA ARG A 326 -5.44 17.12 -11.13
C ARG A 326 -4.26 16.17 -11.09
N LEU A 327 -3.52 16.03 -12.20
CA LEU A 327 -2.26 15.29 -12.17
C LEU A 327 -1.20 16.17 -11.50
N VAL A 328 -0.31 15.57 -10.71
CA VAL A 328 0.80 16.31 -10.09
C VAL A 328 1.73 16.89 -11.18
N SER A 329 1.88 16.19 -12.30
CA SER A 329 2.62 16.64 -13.49
C SER A 329 2.06 17.91 -14.14
N ASP A 330 0.77 18.21 -13.91
CA ASP A 330 0.08 19.35 -14.52
C ASP A 330 0.09 20.58 -13.60
N LEU A 331 0.66 20.45 -12.39
CA LEU A 331 0.80 21.57 -11.48
C LEU A 331 1.82 22.59 -12.02
N PRO A 332 1.60 23.89 -11.81
CA PRO A 332 2.56 24.90 -12.23
C PRO A 332 3.93 24.63 -11.62
N SER A 333 4.95 24.50 -12.47
CA SER A 333 6.34 24.27 -12.05
C SER A 333 7.05 25.56 -11.64
N ASP A 334 6.51 26.73 -11.96
CA ASP A 334 7.00 28.05 -11.59
C ASP A 334 5.85 29.00 -11.20
N GLY A 335 6.21 30.16 -10.65
CA GLY A 335 5.27 31.19 -10.24
C GLY A 335 4.72 31.07 -8.82
N ASP A 336 3.79 31.96 -8.48
CA ASP A 336 3.13 32.01 -7.18
C ASP A 336 2.04 30.93 -7.07
N LEU A 337 2.23 29.97 -6.16
CA LEU A 337 1.30 28.88 -5.89
C LEU A 337 0.25 29.23 -4.82
N SER A 338 0.30 30.44 -4.23
CA SER A 338 -0.58 30.84 -3.12
C SER A 338 -2.06 30.77 -3.45
N LEU A 339 -2.42 31.03 -4.72
CA LEU A 339 -3.80 30.97 -5.24
C LEU A 339 -4.16 29.62 -5.87
N LEU A 340 -3.28 28.61 -5.81
CA LEU A 340 -3.59 27.29 -6.36
C LEU A 340 -4.76 26.61 -5.60
N PRO A 341 -4.85 26.64 -4.25
CA PRO A 341 -6.00 26.07 -3.55
C PRO A 341 -7.34 26.71 -3.96
N GLU A 342 -7.39 28.04 -4.13
CA GLU A 342 -8.56 28.75 -4.67
C GLU A 342 -8.94 28.24 -6.07
N ARG A 343 -7.98 28.14 -6.99
CA ARG A 343 -8.22 27.64 -8.35
C ARG A 343 -8.72 26.19 -8.36
N LEU A 344 -8.09 25.32 -7.57
CA LEU A 344 -8.55 23.92 -7.42
C LEU A 344 -9.98 23.86 -6.91
N TYR A 345 -10.33 24.71 -5.93
CA TYR A 345 -11.68 24.80 -5.41
C TYR A 345 -12.67 25.29 -6.47
N GLU A 346 -12.36 26.37 -7.16
CA GLU A 346 -13.22 26.95 -8.20
C GLU A 346 -13.49 25.96 -9.33
N GLU A 347 -12.44 25.30 -9.83
CA GLU A 347 -12.50 24.35 -10.94
C GLU A 347 -13.13 23.00 -10.56
N ALA A 348 -13.21 22.65 -9.26
CA ALA A 348 -13.78 21.38 -8.83
C ALA A 348 -15.27 21.30 -9.14
N ASP A 349 -15.67 20.31 -9.94
CA ASP A 349 -17.07 19.99 -10.24
C ASP A 349 -17.44 18.61 -9.67
N PHE A 350 -18.38 18.61 -8.74
CA PHE A 350 -18.86 17.40 -8.06
C PHE A 350 -20.12 16.80 -8.73
N THR A 351 -20.63 17.41 -9.80
CA THR A 351 -21.91 17.03 -10.43
C THR A 351 -21.92 15.57 -10.90
N ALA A 352 -20.87 15.14 -11.61
CA ALA A 352 -20.76 13.77 -12.10
C ALA A 352 -20.59 12.76 -10.94
N MET A 353 -19.81 13.12 -9.91
CA MET A 353 -19.66 12.32 -8.69
C MET A 353 -21.01 12.08 -8.02
N HIS A 354 -21.79 13.13 -7.78
CA HIS A 354 -23.11 13.02 -7.15
C HIS A 354 -24.09 12.23 -8.01
N THR A 355 -24.14 12.51 -9.31
CA THR A 355 -25.07 11.87 -10.25
C THR A 355 -24.81 10.37 -10.38
N GLY A 356 -23.54 9.97 -10.47
CA GLY A 356 -23.13 8.57 -10.62
C GLY A 356 -23.07 7.79 -9.31
N HIS A 357 -23.11 8.44 -8.14
CA HIS A 357 -22.90 7.79 -6.84
C HIS A 357 -23.91 6.66 -6.57
N GLY A 358 -25.20 6.91 -6.83
CA GLY A 358 -26.25 5.92 -6.59
C GLY A 358 -26.10 4.66 -7.43
N GLU A 359 -25.75 4.80 -8.71
CA GLU A 359 -25.51 3.67 -9.62
C GLU A 359 -24.30 2.82 -9.16
N ARG A 360 -23.20 3.47 -8.77
CA ARG A 360 -22.01 2.77 -8.27
C ARG A 360 -22.27 2.08 -6.92
N PHE A 361 -23.11 2.68 -6.08
CA PHE A 361 -23.58 2.04 -4.85
C PHE A 361 -24.40 0.79 -5.16
N ASP A 362 -25.34 0.89 -6.10
CA ASP A 362 -26.19 -0.24 -6.52
C ASP A 362 -25.33 -1.38 -7.11
N ARG A 363 -24.21 -1.07 -7.80
CA ARG A 363 -23.22 -2.07 -8.23
C ARG A 363 -22.55 -2.80 -7.05
N LEU A 364 -22.14 -2.07 -6.02
CA LEU A 364 -21.56 -2.69 -4.81
C LEU A 364 -22.58 -3.60 -4.11
N VAL A 365 -23.85 -3.16 -3.99
CA VAL A 365 -24.93 -3.97 -3.42
C VAL A 365 -25.12 -5.24 -4.24
N SER A 366 -25.24 -5.14 -5.56
CA SER A 366 -25.37 -6.31 -6.44
C SER A 366 -24.18 -7.26 -6.35
N PHE A 367 -22.96 -6.74 -6.16
CA PHE A 367 -21.78 -7.55 -5.90
C PHE A 367 -21.94 -8.33 -4.58
N MET A 368 -22.34 -7.68 -3.49
CA MET A 368 -22.56 -8.37 -2.21
C MET A 368 -23.68 -9.42 -2.30
N ASP A 369 -24.79 -9.12 -2.97
CA ASP A 369 -25.90 -10.05 -3.21
C ASP A 369 -25.44 -11.30 -3.97
N ARG A 370 -24.66 -11.13 -5.05
CA ARG A 370 -24.15 -12.24 -5.88
C ARG A 370 -23.18 -13.14 -5.11
N HIS A 371 -22.48 -12.56 -4.15
CA HIS A 371 -21.58 -13.28 -3.25
C HIS A 371 -22.32 -13.90 -2.05
N GLY A 372 -23.65 -13.77 -1.98
CA GLY A 372 -24.47 -14.35 -0.91
C GLY A 372 -24.21 -13.72 0.45
N LEU A 373 -23.76 -12.46 0.49
CA LEU A 373 -23.45 -11.77 1.73
C LEU A 373 -24.71 -11.20 2.37
N GLU A 374 -24.97 -11.54 3.63
CA GLU A 374 -25.96 -10.82 4.42
C GLU A 374 -25.41 -9.43 4.75
N HIS A 375 -26.12 -8.36 4.35
CA HIS A 375 -25.65 -7.00 4.53
C HIS A 375 -26.76 -6.00 4.88
N VAL A 376 -26.40 -4.89 5.51
CA VAL A 376 -27.31 -3.86 6.01
C VAL A 376 -28.10 -3.11 4.93
N HIS A 377 -27.70 -3.26 3.67
CA HIS A 377 -28.41 -2.70 2.51
C HIS A 377 -29.34 -3.69 1.80
N GLY A 378 -29.52 -4.90 2.36
CA GLY A 378 -30.41 -5.92 1.80
C GLY A 378 -31.88 -5.62 2.12
N PRO A 379 -32.83 -6.46 1.65
CA PRO A 379 -34.27 -6.25 1.83
C PRO A 379 -34.71 -6.03 3.28
N ASP A 380 -34.09 -6.76 4.22
CA ASP A 380 -34.36 -6.67 5.67
C ASP A 380 -33.29 -5.86 6.43
N GLY A 381 -32.41 -5.17 5.70
CA GLY A 381 -31.30 -4.40 6.26
C GLY A 381 -31.73 -3.03 6.81
N ASP A 382 -31.03 -2.55 7.84
CA ASP A 382 -31.34 -1.28 8.52
C ASP A 382 -30.50 -0.08 8.02
N GLY A 383 -29.81 -0.23 6.88
CA GLY A 383 -28.90 0.77 6.32
C GLY A 383 -27.63 1.03 7.14
N GLY A 384 -27.37 0.22 8.17
CA GLY A 384 -26.25 0.38 9.11
C GLY A 384 -26.61 1.24 10.32
N THR A 385 -27.90 1.45 10.60
CA THR A 385 -28.38 2.27 11.72
C THR A 385 -27.92 1.72 13.08
N ALA A 386 -27.99 0.39 13.28
CA ALA A 386 -27.52 -0.28 14.49
C ALA A 386 -26.01 -0.13 14.67
N PHE A 387 -25.24 -0.31 13.59
CA PHE A 387 -23.80 -0.08 13.57
C PHE A 387 -23.45 1.34 14.01
N GLU A 388 -24.12 2.36 13.43
CA GLU A 388 -23.88 3.76 13.79
C GLU A 388 -24.26 4.08 15.23
N LYS A 389 -25.33 3.45 15.74
CA LYS A 389 -25.74 3.60 17.14
C LYS A 389 -24.68 3.03 18.09
N GLU A 390 -24.15 1.84 17.80
CA GLU A 390 -23.09 1.22 18.59
C GLU A 390 -21.80 2.06 18.52
N LEU A 391 -21.41 2.50 17.32
CA LEU A 391 -20.20 3.29 17.08
C LEU A 391 -20.22 4.62 17.86
N LYS A 392 -21.38 5.27 17.99
CA LYS A 392 -21.54 6.48 18.82
C LYS A 392 -21.24 6.25 20.31
N GLY A 393 -21.36 5.02 20.80
CA GLY A 393 -21.00 4.62 22.17
C GLY A 393 -19.50 4.43 22.38
N VAL A 394 -18.70 4.42 21.32
CA VAL A 394 -17.26 4.15 21.36
C VAL A 394 -16.47 5.44 21.66
N ARG A 395 -15.57 5.38 22.64
CA ARG A 395 -14.70 6.51 22.99
C ARG A 395 -13.44 6.54 22.12
N HIS A 396 -13.57 7.06 20.90
CA HIS A 396 -12.45 7.19 19.97
C HIS A 396 -11.31 8.11 20.47
N HIS A 397 -10.10 7.86 19.97
CA HIS A 397 -8.95 8.73 20.21
C HIS A 397 -9.18 10.10 19.53
N PRO A 398 -8.90 11.24 20.19
CA PRO A 398 -9.16 12.58 19.65
C PRO A 398 -8.27 12.99 18.45
N GLY A 399 -7.47 12.07 17.90
CA GLY A 399 -6.35 12.37 17.01
C GLY A 399 -5.03 12.60 17.76
N VAL A 400 -3.93 12.32 17.08
CA VAL A 400 -2.56 12.43 17.59
C VAL A 400 -1.96 13.75 17.10
N THR A 401 -1.31 14.47 18.00
CA THR A 401 -0.57 15.71 17.73
C THR A 401 0.92 15.50 18.03
N ALA A 402 1.75 16.46 17.65
CA ALA A 402 3.18 16.36 17.91
C ALA A 402 3.45 16.44 19.42
N TRP A 403 4.07 15.41 19.98
CA TRP A 403 4.51 15.42 21.37
C TRP A 403 5.42 16.62 21.64
N ARG A 404 5.20 17.33 22.75
CA ARG A 404 5.88 18.60 23.09
C ARG A 404 6.84 18.50 24.27
N GLY A 405 7.22 17.27 24.67
CA GLY A 405 8.16 17.06 25.78
C GLY A 405 7.50 17.01 27.17
N GLY A 406 6.24 17.40 27.30
CA GLY A 406 5.47 17.26 28.54
C GLY A 406 5.04 15.83 28.83
N ASP A 407 4.67 15.55 30.07
CA ASP A 407 4.06 14.28 30.44
C ASP A 407 2.58 14.27 29.99
N ASP A 408 2.29 13.42 29.01
CA ASP A 408 0.96 13.13 28.47
C ASP A 408 0.42 11.77 28.97
N GLY A 409 1.08 11.18 29.98
CA GLY A 409 0.78 9.85 30.51
C GLY A 409 1.61 8.73 29.89
N ASP A 410 2.28 8.97 28.75
CA ASP A 410 3.05 7.96 28.02
C ASP A 410 4.58 8.11 28.22
N LEU A 411 5.05 9.09 29.01
CA LEU A 411 6.49 9.36 29.17
C LEU A 411 7.25 8.14 29.74
N GLY A 412 6.71 7.49 30.77
CA GLY A 412 7.31 6.29 31.36
C GLY A 412 7.41 5.15 30.36
N TYR A 413 6.36 4.94 29.58
CA TYR A 413 6.33 3.94 28.51
C TYR A 413 7.37 4.25 27.42
N ARG A 414 7.46 5.51 26.95
CA ARG A 414 8.47 5.94 25.96
C ARG A 414 9.88 5.60 26.40
N LEU A 415 10.24 5.94 27.64
CA LEU A 415 11.57 5.68 28.20
C LEU A 415 11.90 4.19 28.27
N VAL A 416 10.94 3.37 28.74
CA VAL A 416 11.13 1.91 28.81
C VAL A 416 11.24 1.30 27.42
N TRP A 417 10.37 1.70 26.49
CA TRP A 417 10.39 1.22 25.12
C TRP A 417 11.72 1.55 24.42
N LEU A 418 12.19 2.80 24.52
CA LEU A 418 13.48 3.21 23.96
C LEU A 418 14.66 2.41 24.56
N ARG A 419 14.65 2.16 25.88
CA ARG A 419 15.67 1.33 26.52
C ARG A 419 15.67 -0.11 25.97
N GLN A 420 14.49 -0.71 25.81
CA GLN A 420 14.36 -2.06 25.26
C GLN A 420 14.75 -2.13 23.79
N GLU A 421 14.32 -1.19 22.95
CA GLU A 421 14.71 -1.14 21.55
C GLU A 421 16.21 -0.92 21.38
N ASN A 422 16.84 -0.04 22.18
CA ASN A 422 18.29 0.14 22.15
C ASN A 422 19.03 -1.16 22.50
N ALA A 423 18.56 -1.90 23.51
CA ALA A 423 19.11 -3.22 23.83
C ALA A 423 18.93 -4.23 22.68
N ARG A 424 17.76 -4.27 22.03
CA ARG A 424 17.50 -5.12 20.86
C ARG A 424 18.40 -4.77 19.67
N VAL A 425 18.55 -3.48 19.37
CA VAL A 425 19.42 -2.99 18.29
C VAL A 425 20.87 -3.37 18.56
N LYS A 426 21.37 -3.18 19.79
CA LYS A 426 22.73 -3.61 20.18
C LYS A 426 22.94 -5.11 20.00
N SER A 427 21.96 -5.93 20.39
CA SER A 427 22.02 -7.39 20.19
C SER A 427 22.07 -7.74 18.70
N ARG A 428 21.17 -7.17 17.89
CA ARG A 428 21.14 -7.42 16.43
C ARG A 428 22.42 -6.96 15.74
N LEU A 429 22.98 -5.82 16.16
CA LEU A 429 24.25 -5.31 15.63
C LEU A 429 25.37 -6.31 15.92
N SER A 430 25.45 -6.83 17.14
CA SER A 430 26.44 -7.85 17.52
C SER A 430 26.30 -9.14 16.68
N ASP A 431 25.06 -9.60 16.46
CA ASP A 431 24.79 -10.77 15.63
C ASP A 431 25.18 -10.54 14.16
N THR A 432 24.85 -9.36 13.61
CA THR A 432 25.19 -8.96 12.25
C THR A 432 26.70 -8.84 12.07
N GLU A 433 27.42 -8.22 13.01
CA GLU A 433 28.88 -8.15 12.99
C GLU A 433 29.51 -9.55 13.04
N LYS A 434 28.96 -10.46 13.84
CA LYS A 434 29.42 -11.86 13.87
C LYS A 434 29.21 -12.54 12.52
N LYS A 435 28.02 -12.43 11.92
CA LYS A 435 27.73 -12.97 10.58
C LYS A 435 28.64 -12.37 9.51
N ALA A 436 28.88 -11.06 9.56
CA ALA A 436 29.78 -10.39 8.62
C ALA A 436 31.22 -10.92 8.73
N ARG A 437 31.72 -11.14 9.95
CA ARG A 437 33.03 -11.78 10.18
C ARG A 437 33.07 -13.22 9.63
N ASP A 438 32.02 -14.00 9.85
CA ASP A 438 31.95 -15.38 9.38
C ASP A 438 31.87 -15.46 7.84
N LEU A 439 31.08 -14.59 7.22
CA LEU A 439 31.01 -14.46 5.75
C LEU A 439 32.34 -14.02 5.15
N HIS A 440 33.04 -13.08 5.80
CA HIS A 440 34.37 -12.65 5.36
C HIS A 440 35.38 -13.82 5.37
N LYS A 441 35.41 -14.60 6.46
CA LYS A 441 36.25 -15.81 6.56
C LYS A 441 35.90 -16.85 5.49
N ALA A 442 34.60 -17.07 5.25
CA ALA A 442 34.16 -18.00 4.21
C ALA A 442 34.58 -17.51 2.81
N ALA A 443 34.43 -16.21 2.51
CA ALA A 443 34.85 -15.62 1.25
C ALA A 443 36.36 -15.75 1.03
N GLU A 444 37.18 -15.53 2.06
CA GLU A 444 38.63 -15.79 1.99
C GLU A 444 38.96 -17.25 1.69
N LEU A 445 38.27 -18.20 2.34
CA LEU A 445 38.48 -19.62 2.12
C LEU A 445 38.08 -20.03 0.69
N HIS A 446 36.93 -19.55 0.21
CA HIS A 446 36.49 -19.76 -1.17
C HIS A 446 37.45 -19.15 -2.18
N SER A 447 37.98 -17.95 -1.91
CA SER A 447 38.98 -17.31 -2.77
C SER A 447 40.26 -18.16 -2.86
N LYS A 448 40.77 -18.66 -1.73
CA LYS A 448 41.91 -19.59 -1.71
C LYS A 448 41.63 -20.87 -2.50
N ARG A 449 40.48 -21.50 -2.28
CA ARG A 449 40.09 -22.73 -3.00
C ARG A 449 39.92 -22.51 -4.51
N ASN A 450 39.38 -21.36 -4.91
CA ASN A 450 39.27 -20.99 -6.33
C ASN A 450 40.64 -20.79 -6.97
N ALA A 451 41.60 -20.18 -6.25
CA ALA A 451 42.97 -20.05 -6.72
C ALA A 451 43.65 -21.42 -6.91
N GLU A 452 43.47 -22.34 -5.96
CA GLU A 452 43.96 -23.72 -6.06
C GLU A 452 43.34 -24.48 -7.24
N LEU A 453 42.02 -24.41 -7.41
CA LEU A 453 41.31 -25.03 -8.54
C LEU A 453 41.79 -24.45 -9.88
N THR A 454 41.98 -23.14 -9.96
CA THR A 454 42.50 -22.47 -11.16
C THR A 454 43.93 -22.94 -11.48
N ALA A 455 44.78 -23.12 -10.47
CA ALA A 455 46.12 -23.66 -10.66
C ALA A 455 46.09 -25.13 -11.11
N ALA A 456 45.20 -25.95 -10.54
CA ALA A 456 45.02 -27.35 -10.92
C ALA A 456 44.53 -27.49 -12.37
N LEU A 457 43.56 -26.67 -12.78
CA LEU A 457 43.07 -26.58 -14.16
C LEU A 457 44.20 -26.26 -15.14
N LYS A 458 44.99 -25.21 -14.87
CA LYS A 458 46.16 -24.87 -15.72
C LYS A 458 47.15 -26.04 -15.85
N LYS A 459 47.36 -26.81 -14.78
CA LYS A 459 48.24 -27.98 -14.80
C LYS A 459 47.64 -29.13 -15.61
N ALA A 460 46.33 -29.35 -15.51
CA ALA A 460 45.60 -30.35 -16.30
C ALA A 460 45.64 -30.00 -17.80
N ASP A 461 45.37 -28.74 -18.16
CA ASP A 461 45.45 -28.25 -19.54
C ASP A 461 46.85 -28.44 -20.14
N LYS A 462 47.90 -28.13 -19.36
CA LYS A 462 49.28 -28.35 -19.79
C LYS A 462 49.59 -29.84 -20.01
N ARG A 463 49.06 -30.72 -19.16
CA ARG A 463 49.20 -32.18 -19.33
C ARG A 463 48.47 -32.67 -20.57
N LEU A 464 47.24 -32.19 -20.80
CA LEU A 464 46.44 -32.52 -21.97
C LEU A 464 47.18 -32.11 -23.25
N ALA A 465 47.67 -30.87 -23.32
CA ALA A 465 48.44 -30.37 -24.46
C ALA A 465 49.72 -31.20 -24.72
N ASN A 466 50.41 -31.64 -23.66
CA ASN A 466 51.58 -32.52 -23.78
C ASN A 466 51.20 -33.92 -24.30
N LEU A 467 50.11 -34.50 -23.80
CA LEU A 467 49.59 -35.80 -24.29
C LEU A 467 49.18 -35.70 -25.76
N GLU A 468 48.46 -34.64 -26.15
CA GLU A 468 48.11 -34.39 -27.55
C GLU A 468 49.34 -34.27 -28.45
N LYS A 469 50.40 -33.61 -27.97
CA LYS A 469 51.69 -33.51 -28.70
C LYS A 469 52.37 -34.88 -28.82
N GLN A 470 52.36 -35.69 -27.76
CA GLN A 470 52.90 -37.05 -27.79
C GLN A 470 52.14 -37.95 -28.76
N VAL A 471 50.80 -37.91 -28.76
CA VAL A 471 49.94 -38.64 -29.70
C VAL A 471 50.26 -38.24 -31.15
N ARG A 472 50.46 -36.95 -31.43
CA ARG A 472 50.88 -36.46 -32.77
C ARG A 472 52.29 -36.90 -33.19
N SER A 473 53.13 -37.32 -32.25
CA SER A 473 54.52 -37.74 -32.50
C SER A 473 54.72 -39.25 -32.66
N THR A 474 53.66 -40.06 -32.51
CA THR A 474 53.76 -41.52 -32.60
C THR A 474 54.16 -42.01 -34.01
N PRO A 475 54.95 -43.11 -34.11
CA PRO A 475 55.37 -43.69 -35.39
C PRO A 475 54.21 -44.01 -36.34
N TYR A 476 53.07 -44.42 -35.77
CA TYR A 476 51.84 -44.75 -36.50
C TYR A 476 51.31 -43.57 -37.33
N MET A 477 51.29 -42.34 -36.79
CA MET A 477 50.82 -41.16 -37.52
C MET A 477 51.84 -40.66 -38.55
N ARG A 478 53.15 -40.85 -38.32
CA ARG A 478 54.19 -40.60 -39.33
C ARG A 478 54.07 -41.58 -40.49
N LEU A 479 53.88 -42.87 -40.22
CA LEU A 479 53.59 -43.91 -41.21
C LEU A 479 52.29 -43.64 -41.98
N ARG A 480 51.22 -43.23 -41.30
CA ARG A 480 49.94 -42.86 -41.93
C ARG A 480 50.06 -41.62 -42.83
N ARG A 481 50.86 -40.63 -42.44
CA ARG A 481 51.16 -39.46 -43.29
C ARG A 481 52.01 -39.83 -44.50
N LEU A 482 53.01 -40.71 -44.36
CA LEU A 482 53.81 -41.21 -45.47
C LEU A 482 52.97 -42.04 -46.45
N ALA A 483 52.19 -43.00 -45.95
CA ALA A 483 51.25 -43.81 -46.73
C ALA A 483 50.19 -42.93 -47.42
N GLY A 484 49.64 -41.93 -46.74
CA GLY A 484 48.70 -40.97 -47.33
C GLY A 484 49.34 -39.99 -48.35
N LYS A 485 50.66 -39.82 -48.35
CA LYS A 485 51.39 -39.03 -49.36
C LYS A 485 51.69 -39.88 -50.59
N ILE A 486 52.00 -41.16 -50.39
CA ILE A 486 52.20 -42.15 -51.46
C ILE A 486 50.87 -42.42 -52.20
N LEU A 487 49.77 -42.65 -51.46
CA LEU A 487 48.44 -42.87 -52.04
C LEU A 487 47.90 -41.68 -52.84
N ARG A 488 48.27 -40.44 -52.48
CA ARG A 488 47.92 -39.22 -53.24
C ARG A 488 48.74 -39.06 -54.52
N ARG A 489 50.00 -39.48 -54.53
CA ARG A 489 50.83 -39.49 -55.76
C ARG A 489 50.41 -40.57 -56.75
N LEU A 490 49.78 -41.65 -56.27
CA LEU A 490 49.30 -42.77 -57.09
C LEU A 490 47.83 -42.62 -57.53
N GLY A 491 47.16 -41.49 -57.25
CA GLY A 491 45.78 -41.24 -57.69
C GLY A 491 44.70 -42.14 -57.07
N LEU A 492 45.00 -42.89 -56.01
CA LEU A 492 44.13 -43.93 -55.41
C LEU A 492 43.41 -43.46 -54.13
N ARG A 493 43.09 -42.18 -54.02
CA ARG A 493 42.25 -41.68 -52.92
C ARG A 493 41.23 -40.70 -53.48
N ARG A 494 39.94 -41.08 -53.42
CA ARG A 494 38.81 -40.16 -53.58
C ARG A 494 38.86 -39.06 -52.51
#